data_AF-A0A8H7N708-F1
#
_entry.id   AF-A0A8H7N708-F1
#
_cell.length_a   1.000
_cell.length_b   1.000
_cell.length_c   1.000
_cell.angle_alpha   90.00
_cell.angle_beta   90.00
_cell.angle_gamma   90.00
#
_symmetry.space_group_name_H-M   'P 1'
#
loop_
_entity.id
_entity.type
_entity.pdbx_description
1 polymer ?
#
loop_
_entity_poly.entity_id
_entity_poly.type
_entity_poly.pdbx_seq_one_letter_code
_entity_poly.pdbx_strand_id
1 'polypeptide(L)'
;MATTFNVSPEAAQATIKAALHDRILGCLFGSALGDAIGLYTEFLSTDMAVHSYTDRKFTLLPKDQATQFRHDSHRAPHLPGEWTDDTDHAMLILLAYLHVDGKELDPKEFASRLSIWVQQGLRALDTLPLGLGRTVGAIVRSKAYLEGPEDTARHHWKICNYNAAPNGSLMRTHPLGLMCLNKTLEETFEVAASYSVMTHVDPRCIICCAVGTALIRGLTLGRSAARAGSTTSPRRRWSGGRSTERAR
;
A
#
# COMPACT_ATOMS: atom_id res chain seq x y z
N MET A 1 -18.01 46.44 7.47
CA MET A 1 -16.82 46.10 8.28
C MET A 1 -16.60 44.60 8.17
N ALA A 2 -15.50 44.16 7.57
CA ALA A 2 -15.15 42.74 7.57
C ALA A 2 -14.50 42.43 8.93
N THR A 3 -15.22 41.72 9.79
CA THR A 3 -14.67 41.16 11.03
C THR A 3 -13.62 40.12 10.67
N THR A 4 -12.35 40.48 10.74
CA THR A 4 -11.24 39.52 10.71
C THR A 4 -11.25 38.74 12.02
N PHE A 5 -11.72 37.50 11.97
CA PHE A 5 -11.59 36.56 13.07
C PHE A 5 -10.09 36.27 13.27
N ASN A 6 -9.53 36.79 14.37
CA ASN A 6 -8.16 36.54 14.74
C ASN A 6 -8.09 35.20 15.49
N VAL A 7 -7.66 34.15 14.80
CA VAL A 7 -7.48 32.82 15.39
C VAL A 7 -6.17 32.83 16.19
N SER A 8 -6.21 32.43 17.46
CA SER A 8 -4.98 32.34 18.25
C SER A 8 -4.03 31.27 17.69
N PRO A 9 -2.71 31.41 17.89
CA PRO A 9 -1.75 30.38 17.47
C PRO A 9 -2.08 28.99 18.01
N GLU A 10 -2.58 28.89 19.24
CA GLU A 10 -2.98 27.64 19.90
C GLU A 10 -4.19 27.02 19.20
N ALA A 11 -5.20 27.83 18.88
CA ALA A 11 -6.39 27.38 18.15
C ALA A 11 -6.03 26.93 16.72
N ALA A 12 -5.11 27.62 16.05
CA ALA A 12 -4.60 27.21 14.74
C ALA A 12 -3.85 25.87 14.82
N GLN A 13 -2.96 25.71 15.79
CA GLN A 13 -2.21 24.47 16.00
C GLN A 13 -3.12 23.29 16.35
N ALA A 14 -4.14 23.51 17.20
CA ALA A 14 -5.14 22.51 17.54
C ALA A 14 -5.92 22.04 16.30
N THR A 15 -6.31 22.98 15.44
CA THR A 15 -7.02 22.69 14.19
C THR A 15 -6.16 21.86 13.22
N ILE A 16 -4.87 22.22 13.07
CA ILE A 16 -3.92 21.46 12.24
C ILE A 16 -3.75 20.04 12.78
N LYS A 17 -3.59 19.90 14.10
CA LYS A 17 -3.45 18.58 14.75
C LYS A 17 -4.70 17.72 14.54
N ALA A 18 -5.89 18.29 14.69
CA ALA A 18 -7.15 17.59 14.47
C ALA A 18 -7.28 17.12 13.02
N ALA A 19 -7.00 18.00 12.05
CA ALA A 19 -7.04 17.66 10.63
C ALA A 19 -6.00 16.60 10.24
N LEU A 20 -4.80 16.65 10.83
CA LEU A 20 -3.77 15.65 10.60
C LEU A 20 -4.18 14.29 11.16
N HIS A 21 -4.72 14.26 12.38
CA HIS A 21 -5.21 13.05 13.01
C HIS A 21 -6.34 12.40 12.19
N ASP A 22 -7.32 13.19 11.74
CA ASP A 22 -8.41 12.74 10.88
C ASP A 22 -7.89 12.07 9.58
N ARG A 23 -6.90 12.69 8.91
CA ARG A 23 -6.30 12.11 7.70
C ARG A 23 -5.50 10.85 7.95
N ILE A 24 -4.81 10.76 9.09
CA ILE A 24 -4.09 9.54 9.50
C ILE A 24 -5.10 8.40 9.69
N LEU A 25 -6.18 8.65 10.43
CA LEU A 25 -7.24 7.65 10.63
C LEU A 25 -7.89 7.27 9.29
N GLY A 26 -8.25 8.25 8.47
CA GLY A 26 -8.84 8.03 7.15
C GLY A 26 -7.93 7.23 6.22
N CYS A 27 -6.61 7.42 6.28
CA CYS A 27 -5.65 6.63 5.50
C CYS A 27 -5.62 5.16 5.94
N LEU A 28 -5.53 4.91 7.25
CA LEU A 28 -5.42 3.55 7.79
C LEU A 28 -6.74 2.77 7.61
N PHE A 29 -7.86 3.35 8.06
CA PHE A 29 -9.17 2.72 7.93
C PHE A 29 -9.66 2.68 6.48
N GLY A 30 -9.38 3.71 5.69
CA GLY A 30 -9.76 3.75 4.28
C GLY A 30 -9.07 2.67 3.45
N SER A 31 -7.79 2.38 3.75
CA SER A 31 -7.08 1.26 3.10
C SER A 31 -7.71 -0.08 3.47
N ALA A 32 -7.93 -0.34 4.75
CA ALA A 32 -8.52 -1.61 5.22
C ALA A 32 -9.96 -1.81 4.72
N LEU A 33 -10.74 -0.73 4.66
CA LEU A 33 -12.09 -0.74 4.09
C LEU A 33 -12.05 -1.03 2.59
N GLY A 34 -11.10 -0.41 1.87
CA GLY A 34 -10.91 -0.63 0.44
C GLY A 34 -10.55 -2.08 0.12
N ASP A 35 -9.67 -2.68 0.91
CA ASP A 35 -9.30 -4.10 0.85
C ASP A 35 -10.53 -5.00 1.09
N ALA A 36 -11.21 -4.85 2.23
CA ALA A 36 -12.39 -5.65 2.57
C ALA A 36 -13.52 -5.56 1.52
N ILE A 37 -13.75 -4.37 0.93
CA ILE A 37 -14.71 -4.20 -0.17
C ILE A 37 -14.16 -4.80 -1.48
N GLY A 38 -12.87 -4.64 -1.76
CA GLY A 38 -12.20 -5.17 -2.94
C GLY A 38 -12.34 -6.69 -3.08
N LEU A 39 -12.25 -7.41 -1.95
CA LEU A 39 -12.43 -8.86 -1.87
C LEU A 39 -13.76 -9.33 -2.50
N TYR A 40 -14.84 -8.56 -2.39
CA TYR A 40 -16.12 -8.91 -3.01
C TYR A 40 -16.01 -9.10 -4.53
N THR A 41 -15.09 -8.40 -5.19
CA THR A 41 -15.02 -8.34 -6.66
C THR A 41 -13.70 -8.80 -7.27
N GLU A 42 -12.69 -9.12 -6.44
CA GLU A 42 -11.40 -9.65 -6.92
C GLU A 42 -11.56 -10.87 -7.85
N PHE A 43 -10.84 -10.88 -8.97
CA PHE A 43 -10.91 -11.89 -10.04
C PHE A 43 -12.26 -12.02 -10.77
N LEU A 44 -13.27 -11.19 -10.47
CA LEU A 44 -14.49 -11.13 -11.25
C LEU A 44 -14.29 -10.24 -12.47
N SER A 45 -14.91 -10.59 -13.60
CA SER A 45 -15.11 -9.64 -14.68
C SER A 45 -16.08 -8.54 -14.24
N THR A 46 -16.04 -7.38 -14.90
CA THR A 46 -16.99 -6.29 -14.64
C THR A 46 -18.44 -6.77 -14.70
N ASP A 47 -18.78 -7.58 -15.72
CA ASP A 47 -20.12 -8.12 -15.86
C ASP A 47 -20.49 -9.02 -14.69
N MET A 48 -19.60 -9.93 -14.27
CA MET A 48 -19.84 -10.80 -13.12
C MET A 48 -20.01 -10.01 -11.82
N ALA A 49 -19.19 -8.97 -11.61
CA ALA A 49 -19.29 -8.11 -10.43
C ALA A 49 -20.64 -7.36 -10.39
N VAL A 50 -21.06 -6.77 -11.52
CA VAL A 50 -22.36 -6.06 -11.62
C VAL A 50 -23.54 -7.00 -11.42
N HIS A 51 -23.48 -8.22 -11.96
CA HIS A 51 -24.53 -9.22 -11.76
C HIS A 51 -24.55 -9.78 -10.32
N SER A 52 -23.39 -9.89 -9.68
CA SER A 52 -23.31 -10.42 -8.31
C SER A 52 -23.71 -9.37 -7.26
N TYR A 53 -23.46 -8.08 -7.52
CA TYR A 53 -23.73 -6.98 -6.59
C TYR A 53 -24.44 -5.82 -7.29
N THR A 54 -25.71 -6.02 -7.64
CA THR A 54 -26.49 -5.09 -8.47
C THR A 54 -26.61 -3.69 -7.86
N ASP A 55 -26.78 -3.59 -6.54
CA ASP A 55 -26.93 -2.31 -5.85
C ASP A 55 -25.62 -1.54 -5.67
N ARG A 56 -24.46 -2.20 -5.88
CA ARG A 56 -23.12 -1.63 -5.67
C ARG A 56 -22.94 -1.00 -4.29
N LYS A 57 -23.67 -1.51 -3.30
CA LYS A 57 -23.62 -1.13 -1.89
C LYS A 57 -23.18 -2.33 -1.09
N PHE A 58 -22.18 -2.13 -0.24
CA PHE A 58 -21.61 -3.17 0.60
C PHE A 58 -21.83 -2.79 2.06
N THR A 59 -22.56 -3.63 2.78
CA THR A 59 -22.67 -3.58 4.23
C THR A 59 -21.68 -4.57 4.81
N LEU A 60 -20.76 -4.11 5.65
CA LEU A 60 -19.77 -5.00 6.30
C LEU A 60 -20.20 -5.41 7.72
N LEU A 61 -20.97 -4.56 8.40
CA LEU A 61 -21.44 -4.75 9.77
C LEU A 61 -22.84 -4.11 9.95
N PRO A 62 -23.67 -4.61 10.89
CA PRO A 62 -23.45 -5.82 11.69
C PRO A 62 -23.51 -7.10 10.84
N LYS A 63 -22.94 -8.21 11.34
CA LYS A 63 -22.72 -9.45 10.54
C LYS A 63 -24.00 -10.05 9.94
N ASP A 64 -25.12 -9.92 10.64
CA ASP A 64 -26.45 -10.38 10.22
C ASP A 64 -27.05 -9.56 9.06
N GLN A 65 -26.54 -8.35 8.83
CA GLN A 65 -26.95 -7.46 7.74
C GLN A 65 -25.85 -7.29 6.68
N ALA A 66 -24.73 -7.99 6.85
CA ALA A 66 -23.61 -7.88 5.95
C ALA A 66 -23.97 -8.41 4.55
N THR A 67 -23.52 -7.71 3.52
CA THR A 67 -23.63 -8.17 2.14
C THR A 67 -22.93 -9.52 2.04
N GLN A 68 -23.63 -10.55 1.58
CA GLN A 68 -23.04 -11.87 1.48
C GLN A 68 -22.06 -11.91 0.31
N PHE A 69 -20.95 -12.63 0.49
CA PHE A 69 -20.04 -12.88 -0.62
C PHE A 69 -20.72 -13.72 -1.69
N ARG A 70 -20.37 -13.47 -2.95
CA ARG A 70 -20.58 -14.44 -4.02
C ARG A 70 -19.93 -15.78 -3.62
N HIS A 71 -20.65 -16.87 -3.83
CA HIS A 71 -20.12 -18.21 -3.61
C HIS A 71 -19.08 -18.58 -4.68
N ASP A 72 -17.81 -18.67 -4.27
CA ASP A 72 -16.70 -19.23 -5.02
C ASP A 72 -15.53 -19.61 -4.10
N SER A 73 -14.54 -20.32 -4.64
CA SER A 73 -13.40 -20.81 -3.87
C SER A 73 -12.49 -19.70 -3.33
N HIS A 74 -12.49 -18.52 -3.96
CA HIS A 74 -11.65 -17.39 -3.55
C HIS A 74 -12.19 -16.76 -2.27
N ARG A 75 -13.52 -16.56 -2.20
CA ARG A 75 -14.20 -15.91 -1.07
C ARG A 75 -14.61 -16.87 0.03
N ALA A 76 -14.75 -18.17 -0.27
CA ALA A 76 -15.19 -19.19 0.69
C ALA A 76 -14.42 -19.21 2.04
N PRO A 77 -13.11 -18.92 2.11
CA PRO A 77 -12.37 -18.88 3.38
C PRO A 77 -12.66 -17.65 4.25
N HIS A 78 -13.34 -16.62 3.71
CA HIS A 78 -13.53 -15.33 4.36
C HIS A 78 -14.95 -15.13 4.89
N LEU A 79 -15.07 -14.30 5.94
CA LEU A 79 -16.34 -13.78 6.44
C LEU A 79 -16.55 -12.33 5.99
N PRO A 80 -17.81 -11.89 5.76
CA PRO A 80 -18.09 -10.49 5.46
C PRO A 80 -17.48 -9.54 6.50
N GLY A 81 -16.76 -8.53 6.01
CA GLY A 81 -16.05 -7.54 6.83
C GLY A 81 -14.60 -7.91 7.14
N GLU A 82 -14.12 -9.10 6.78
CA GLU A 82 -12.69 -9.42 6.80
C GLU A 82 -11.96 -8.77 5.61
N TRP A 83 -10.68 -8.50 5.83
CA TRP A 83 -9.73 -7.99 4.84
C TRP A 83 -8.72 -9.10 4.45
N THR A 84 -7.79 -8.79 3.53
CA THR A 84 -6.81 -9.76 3.01
C THR A 84 -5.37 -9.44 3.45
N ASP A 85 -4.41 -9.96 2.69
CA ASP A 85 -2.98 -9.74 2.89
C ASP A 85 -2.55 -8.29 2.67
N ASP A 86 -3.31 -7.46 1.94
CA ASP A 86 -3.03 -6.03 1.79
C ASP A 86 -2.99 -5.34 3.16
N THR A 87 -4.06 -5.50 3.94
CA THR A 87 -4.16 -4.92 5.29
C THR A 87 -3.24 -5.61 6.28
N ASP A 88 -3.15 -6.94 6.26
CA ASP A 88 -2.27 -7.66 7.17
C ASP A 88 -0.81 -7.24 6.98
N HIS A 89 -0.31 -7.16 5.74
CA HIS A 89 1.06 -6.73 5.49
C HIS A 89 1.29 -5.27 5.90
N ALA A 90 0.32 -4.37 5.73
CA ALA A 90 0.41 -3.01 6.25
C ALA A 90 0.48 -2.98 7.78
N MET A 91 -0.30 -3.83 8.45
CA MET A 91 -0.24 -4.02 9.90
C MET A 91 1.12 -4.53 10.36
N LEU A 92 1.80 -5.40 9.61
CA LEU A 92 3.16 -5.84 9.96
C LEU A 92 4.16 -4.67 9.97
N ILE A 93 4.03 -3.71 9.05
CA ILE A 93 4.85 -2.49 9.04
C ILE A 93 4.54 -1.62 10.26
N LEU A 94 3.26 -1.41 10.58
CA LEU A 94 2.83 -0.65 11.75
C LEU A 94 3.33 -1.29 13.06
N LEU A 95 3.17 -2.60 13.20
CA LEU A 95 3.62 -3.34 14.38
C LEU A 95 5.14 -3.32 14.51
N ALA A 96 5.90 -3.40 13.42
CA ALA A 96 7.35 -3.26 13.45
C ALA A 96 7.76 -1.86 13.95
N TYR A 97 7.15 -0.82 13.40
CA TYR A 97 7.45 0.57 13.78
C TYR A 97 7.07 0.88 15.24
N LEU A 98 5.91 0.40 15.69
CA LEU A 98 5.44 0.60 17.07
C LEU A 98 6.24 -0.21 18.09
N HIS A 99 6.81 -1.35 17.71
CA HIS A 99 7.65 -2.17 18.59
C HIS A 99 8.90 -1.42 19.08
N VAL A 100 9.37 -0.43 18.32
CA VAL A 100 10.52 0.42 18.65
C VAL A 100 10.10 1.86 19.00
N ASP A 101 8.89 2.05 19.54
CA ASP A 101 8.31 3.35 19.93
C ASP A 101 8.26 4.38 18.78
N GLY A 102 8.16 3.94 17.53
CA GLY A 102 8.16 4.83 16.37
C GLY A 102 9.48 5.54 16.12
N LYS A 103 10.59 5.02 16.63
CA LYS A 103 11.92 5.65 16.49
C LYS A 103 12.61 5.31 15.16
N GLU A 104 12.33 4.15 14.59
CA GLU A 104 13.09 3.62 13.46
C GLU A 104 12.20 2.88 12.45
N LEU A 105 12.52 3.06 11.16
CA LEU A 105 11.93 2.31 10.05
C LEU A 105 12.95 1.28 9.56
N ASP A 106 12.81 0.03 10.02
CA ASP A 106 13.64 -1.07 9.57
C ASP A 106 12.85 -2.05 8.67
N PRO A 107 13.12 -2.08 7.35
CA PRO A 107 12.51 -3.05 6.44
C PRO A 107 12.77 -4.52 6.79
N LYS A 108 13.86 -4.82 7.51
CA LYS A 108 14.18 -6.20 7.94
C LYS A 108 13.25 -6.69 9.05
N GLU A 109 12.85 -5.80 9.96
CA GLU A 109 11.82 -6.12 10.96
C GLU A 109 10.48 -6.46 10.32
N PHE A 110 10.14 -5.76 9.23
CA PHE A 110 9.00 -6.11 8.39
C PHE A 110 9.19 -7.48 7.70
N ALA A 111 10.35 -7.73 7.08
CA ALA A 111 10.64 -9.01 6.42
C ALA A 111 10.54 -10.21 7.41
N SER A 112 11.06 -10.05 8.62
CA SER A 112 10.94 -11.04 9.69
C SER A 112 9.48 -11.34 10.04
N ARG A 113 8.66 -10.31 10.23
CA ARG A 113 7.21 -10.45 10.48
C ARG A 113 6.47 -11.06 9.31
N LEU A 114 6.83 -10.68 8.09
CA LEU A 114 6.25 -11.25 6.87
C LEU A 114 6.53 -12.75 6.77
N SER A 115 7.73 -13.19 7.13
CA SER A 115 8.09 -14.62 7.20
C SER A 115 7.23 -15.39 8.20
N ILE A 116 6.93 -14.80 9.35
CA ILE A 116 6.01 -15.37 10.34
C ILE A 116 4.59 -15.42 9.77
N TRP A 117 4.10 -14.33 9.19
CA TRP A 117 2.76 -14.24 8.62
C TRP A 117 2.54 -15.28 7.52
N VAL A 118 3.49 -15.44 6.59
CA VAL A 118 3.39 -16.45 5.52
C VAL A 118 3.23 -17.88 6.05
N GLN A 119 3.71 -18.17 7.26
CA GLN A 119 3.64 -19.49 7.88
C GLN A 119 2.45 -19.65 8.84
N GLN A 120 2.03 -18.57 9.50
CA GLN A 120 1.14 -18.63 10.68
C GLN A 120 -0.02 -17.64 10.62
N GLY A 121 -0.10 -16.80 9.58
CA GLY A 121 -1.05 -15.69 9.48
C GLY A 121 -0.79 -14.56 10.48
N LEU A 122 -1.76 -13.66 10.66
CA LEU A 122 -1.61 -12.50 11.54
C LEU A 122 -1.88 -12.92 12.99
N ARG A 123 -0.79 -13.32 13.66
CA ARG A 123 -0.82 -13.81 15.05
C ARG A 123 -1.48 -12.87 16.06
N ALA A 124 -1.47 -11.57 15.80
CA ALA A 124 -2.10 -10.59 16.69
C ALA A 124 -3.63 -10.73 16.74
N LEU A 125 -4.24 -11.28 15.68
CA LEU A 125 -5.69 -11.49 15.56
C LEU A 125 -6.08 -12.97 15.43
N ASP A 126 -5.10 -13.88 15.47
CA ASP A 126 -5.30 -15.32 15.27
C ASP A 126 -6.00 -15.65 13.92
N THR A 127 -5.63 -14.94 12.86
CA THR A 127 -6.16 -15.13 11.51
C THR A 127 -5.17 -15.86 10.61
N LEU A 128 -5.68 -16.61 9.63
CA LEU A 128 -4.88 -17.32 8.63
C LEU A 128 -4.27 -16.37 7.58
N PRO A 129 -3.17 -16.74 6.89
CA PRO A 129 -2.55 -15.92 5.85
C PRO A 129 -3.30 -15.99 4.51
N LEU A 130 -4.54 -15.51 4.51
CA LEU A 130 -5.39 -15.49 3.32
C LEU A 130 -4.96 -14.36 2.37
N GLY A 131 -5.15 -14.55 1.06
CA GLY A 131 -4.74 -13.57 0.03
C GLY A 131 -3.29 -13.69 -0.47
N LEU A 132 -2.44 -14.50 0.17
CA LEU A 132 -1.00 -14.57 -0.14
C LEU A 132 -0.69 -14.72 -1.66
N GLY A 133 -0.16 -13.64 -2.24
CA GLY A 133 0.28 -13.62 -3.63
C GLY A 133 1.43 -14.59 -3.95
N ARG A 134 1.44 -15.11 -5.18
CA ARG A 134 2.43 -16.11 -5.64
C ARG A 134 3.87 -15.64 -5.51
N THR A 135 4.16 -14.39 -5.87
CA THR A 135 5.51 -13.79 -5.78
C THR A 135 5.99 -13.70 -4.35
N VAL A 136 5.17 -13.16 -3.44
CA VAL A 136 5.50 -13.08 -2.01
C VAL A 136 5.73 -14.48 -1.45
N GLY A 137 4.83 -15.42 -1.76
CA GLY A 137 4.93 -16.78 -1.25
C GLY A 137 6.17 -17.53 -1.77
N ALA A 138 6.55 -17.34 -3.03
CA ALA A 138 7.74 -17.95 -3.61
C ALA A 138 9.05 -17.41 -2.99
N ILE A 139 9.09 -16.12 -2.68
CA ILE A 139 10.26 -15.45 -2.11
C ILE A 139 10.39 -15.74 -0.62
N VAL A 140 9.33 -15.50 0.14
CA VAL A 140 9.36 -15.51 1.61
C VAL A 140 9.50 -16.93 2.18
N ARG A 141 9.02 -17.96 1.46
CA ARG A 141 9.21 -19.36 1.86
C ARG A 141 10.62 -19.90 1.58
N SER A 142 11.49 -19.13 0.93
CA SER A 142 12.89 -19.51 0.77
C SER A 142 13.58 -19.56 2.13
N LYS A 143 14.40 -20.59 2.36
CA LYS A 143 15.21 -20.70 3.59
C LYS A 143 16.20 -19.54 3.75
N ALA A 144 16.68 -18.99 2.63
CA ALA A 144 17.61 -17.86 2.60
C ALA A 144 16.93 -16.49 2.82
N TYR A 145 15.59 -16.45 2.92
CA TYR A 145 14.85 -15.18 2.92
C TYR A 145 15.28 -14.26 4.07
N LEU A 146 15.40 -14.78 5.30
CA LEU A 146 15.78 -13.95 6.45
C LEU A 146 17.27 -13.58 6.46
N GLU A 147 18.12 -14.30 5.72
CA GLU A 147 19.54 -13.99 5.58
C GLU A 147 19.75 -12.83 4.59
N GLY A 148 18.96 -12.81 3.51
CA GLY A 148 18.99 -11.77 2.48
C GLY A 148 17.64 -11.63 1.77
N PRO A 149 16.70 -10.84 2.31
CA PRO A 149 15.37 -10.67 1.72
C PRO A 149 15.42 -10.13 0.29
N GLU A 150 16.24 -9.08 0.10
CA GLU A 150 16.44 -8.46 -1.21
C GLU A 150 17.14 -9.40 -2.19
N ASP A 151 18.18 -10.11 -1.76
CA ASP A 151 18.88 -11.07 -2.62
C ASP A 151 17.99 -12.22 -3.06
N THR A 152 17.14 -12.71 -2.14
CA THR A 152 16.11 -13.71 -2.45
C THR A 152 15.10 -13.18 -3.46
N ALA A 153 14.65 -11.94 -3.30
CA ALA A 153 13.76 -11.28 -4.26
C ALA A 153 14.43 -11.05 -5.63
N ARG A 154 15.72 -10.68 -5.66
CA ARG A 154 16.53 -10.54 -6.88
C ARG A 154 16.70 -11.87 -7.59
N HIS A 155 16.93 -12.95 -6.85
CA HIS A 155 17.01 -14.29 -7.42
C HIS A 155 15.68 -14.71 -8.06
N HIS A 156 14.56 -14.49 -7.36
CA HIS A 156 13.24 -14.77 -7.92
C HIS A 156 12.94 -13.93 -9.17
N TRP A 157 13.27 -12.63 -9.15
CA TRP A 157 13.09 -11.75 -10.30
C TRP A 157 13.88 -12.22 -11.53
N LYS A 158 15.10 -12.73 -11.34
CA LYS A 158 15.89 -13.38 -12.41
C LYS A 158 15.20 -14.63 -12.97
N ILE A 159 14.66 -15.50 -12.11
CA ILE A 159 13.91 -16.69 -12.54
C ILE A 159 12.67 -16.30 -13.36
N CYS A 160 12.01 -15.20 -13.01
CA CYS A 160 10.88 -14.63 -13.75
C CYS A 160 11.31 -13.82 -15.01
N ASN A 161 12.54 -13.99 -15.49
CA ASN A 161 13.11 -13.26 -16.63
C ASN A 161 12.94 -11.73 -16.51
N TYR A 162 13.20 -11.20 -15.31
CA TYR A 162 13.10 -9.78 -15.00
C TYR A 162 11.70 -9.18 -15.22
N ASN A 163 10.65 -10.00 -15.18
CA ASN A 163 9.27 -9.58 -15.40
C ASN A 163 8.35 -10.07 -14.27
N ALA A 164 8.47 -9.44 -13.11
CA ALA A 164 7.63 -9.74 -11.94
C ALA A 164 7.18 -8.43 -11.29
N ALA A 165 6.14 -7.81 -11.87
CA ALA A 165 5.59 -6.54 -11.39
C ALA A 165 4.13 -6.60 -10.87
N PRO A 166 3.76 -7.55 -9.99
CA PRO A 166 2.48 -7.46 -9.29
C PRO A 166 2.50 -6.35 -8.21
N ASN A 167 1.32 -6.04 -7.67
CA ASN A 167 1.08 -4.96 -6.70
C ASN A 167 1.55 -5.26 -5.26
N GLY A 168 2.07 -6.46 -4.97
CA GLY A 168 2.25 -6.97 -3.60
C GLY A 168 3.14 -6.14 -2.68
N SER A 169 4.06 -5.34 -3.21
CA SER A 169 4.82 -4.37 -2.42
C SER A 169 4.11 -3.02 -2.25
N LEU A 170 3.30 -2.60 -3.22
CA LEU A 170 2.62 -1.30 -3.23
C LEU A 170 1.43 -1.27 -2.27
N MET A 171 0.60 -2.31 -2.29
CA MET A 171 -0.67 -2.34 -1.55
C MET A 171 -0.53 -2.07 -0.05
N ARG A 172 0.64 -2.39 0.50
CA ARG A 172 0.96 -2.27 1.92
C ARG A 172 1.71 -1.00 2.32
N THR A 173 2.08 -0.10 1.40
CA THR A 173 3.02 1.01 1.72
C THR A 173 2.36 2.27 2.28
N HIS A 174 1.03 2.34 2.34
CA HIS A 174 0.34 3.52 2.88
C HIS A 174 0.80 3.94 4.29
N PRO A 175 1.16 3.05 5.25
CA PRO A 175 1.67 3.47 6.55
C PRO A 175 3.01 4.21 6.45
N LEU A 176 3.88 3.86 5.49
CA LEU A 176 5.17 4.52 5.30
C LEU A 176 4.98 6.01 4.99
N GLY A 177 3.93 6.39 4.27
CA GLY A 177 3.63 7.78 3.96
C GLY A 177 3.31 8.60 5.22
N LEU A 178 2.67 7.95 6.20
CA LEU A 178 2.36 8.54 7.52
C LEU A 178 3.60 8.61 8.42
N MET A 179 4.47 7.59 8.36
CA MET A 179 5.73 7.56 9.11
C MET A 179 6.78 8.54 8.54
N CYS A 180 6.62 8.98 7.29
CA CYS A 180 7.52 9.91 6.62
C CYS A 180 7.05 11.38 6.68
N LEU A 181 6.05 11.75 7.51
CA LEU A 181 5.51 13.12 7.54
C LEU A 181 6.57 14.20 7.84
N ASN A 182 7.57 13.87 8.67
CA ASN A 182 8.69 14.75 9.02
C ASN A 182 9.94 14.58 8.12
N LYS A 183 9.95 13.59 7.21
CA LYS A 183 11.05 13.33 6.28
C LYS A 183 10.96 14.20 5.04
N THR A 184 12.07 14.42 4.36
CA THR A 184 12.12 15.01 3.02
C THR A 184 11.47 14.07 1.98
N LEU A 185 11.25 14.59 0.77
CA LEU A 185 10.70 13.77 -0.32
C LEU A 185 11.69 12.68 -0.75
N GLU A 186 12.99 13.00 -0.81
CA GLU A 186 14.07 12.06 -1.12
C GLU A 186 14.07 10.89 -0.12
N GLU A 187 14.12 11.18 1.17
CA GLU A 187 14.06 10.17 2.24
C GLU A 187 12.77 9.33 2.19
N THR A 188 11.65 9.94 1.78
CA THR A 188 10.38 9.21 1.60
C THR A 188 10.49 8.18 0.47
N PHE A 189 11.17 8.52 -0.62
CA PHE A 189 11.41 7.60 -1.73
C PHE A 189 12.36 6.48 -1.32
N GLU A 190 13.42 6.79 -0.59
CA GLU A 190 14.38 5.80 -0.09
C GLU A 190 13.71 4.79 0.85
N VAL A 191 12.88 5.26 1.80
CA VAL A 191 12.09 4.39 2.69
C VAL A 191 11.15 3.50 1.88
N ALA A 192 10.42 4.05 0.91
CA ALA A 192 9.49 3.26 0.12
C ALA A 192 10.21 2.20 -0.74
N ALA A 193 11.37 2.54 -1.31
CA ALA A 193 12.18 1.62 -2.08
C ALA A 193 12.72 0.48 -1.20
N SER A 194 13.22 0.79 -0.01
CA SER A 194 13.79 -0.20 0.91
C SER A 194 12.76 -1.23 1.40
N TYR A 195 11.49 -0.83 1.55
CA TYR A 195 10.38 -1.75 1.85
C TYR A 195 9.89 -2.54 0.62
N SER A 196 9.99 -1.97 -0.58
CA SER A 196 9.60 -2.68 -1.80
C SER A 196 10.52 -3.88 -2.04
N VAL A 197 11.83 -3.66 -1.99
CA VAL A 197 12.84 -4.66 -2.35
C VAL A 197 12.87 -5.89 -1.42
N MET A 198 12.22 -5.82 -0.25
CA MET A 198 12.03 -6.98 0.62
C MET A 198 11.24 -8.12 -0.04
N THR A 199 10.54 -7.85 -1.15
CA THR A 199 9.79 -8.87 -1.92
C THR A 199 9.71 -8.55 -3.41
N HIS A 200 9.75 -7.27 -3.81
CA HIS A 200 9.55 -6.84 -5.19
C HIS A 200 10.65 -5.86 -5.58
N VAL A 201 11.63 -6.38 -6.32
CA VAL A 201 12.80 -5.63 -6.80
C VAL A 201 12.65 -5.13 -8.24
N ASP A 202 11.53 -5.45 -8.89
CA ASP A 202 11.23 -4.92 -10.22
C ASP A 202 11.13 -3.38 -10.15
N PRO A 203 11.84 -2.64 -11.02
CA PRO A 203 11.83 -1.19 -10.99
C PRO A 203 10.42 -0.57 -11.03
N ARG A 204 9.47 -1.21 -11.71
CA ARG A 204 8.07 -0.75 -11.76
C ARG A 204 7.45 -0.77 -10.36
N CYS A 205 7.64 -1.84 -9.61
CA CYS A 205 7.17 -1.96 -8.22
C CYS A 205 7.82 -0.91 -7.33
N ILE A 206 9.14 -0.75 -7.40
CA ILE A 206 9.89 0.21 -6.58
C ILE A 206 9.39 1.64 -6.82
N ILE A 207 9.27 2.04 -8.09
CA ILE A 207 8.79 3.38 -8.47
C ILE A 207 7.34 3.58 -8.01
N CYS A 208 6.47 2.59 -8.20
CA CYS A 208 5.10 2.67 -7.72
C CYS A 208 5.03 2.84 -6.20
N CYS A 209 5.83 2.10 -5.42
CA CYS A 209 5.92 2.26 -3.97
C CYS A 209 6.39 3.66 -3.59
N ALA A 210 7.44 4.17 -4.24
CA ALA A 210 7.96 5.52 -3.98
C ALA A 210 6.91 6.60 -4.25
N VAL A 211 6.26 6.55 -5.42
CA VAL A 211 5.22 7.51 -5.80
C VAL A 211 4.00 7.39 -4.87
N GLY A 212 3.50 6.18 -4.62
CA GLY A 212 2.35 5.94 -3.74
C GLY A 212 2.60 6.46 -2.31
N THR A 213 3.76 6.15 -1.75
CA THR A 213 4.15 6.60 -0.40
C THR A 213 4.23 8.13 -0.32
N ALA A 214 4.84 8.77 -1.33
CA ALA A 214 4.92 10.23 -1.39
C ALA A 214 3.56 10.91 -1.59
N LEU A 215 2.66 10.29 -2.36
CA LEU A 215 1.27 10.77 -2.53
C LEU A 215 0.53 10.74 -1.20
N ILE A 216 0.58 9.63 -0.46
CA ILE A 216 -0.03 9.52 0.88
C ILE A 216 0.54 10.57 1.83
N ARG A 217 1.87 10.73 1.86
CA ARG A 217 2.53 11.77 2.66
C ARG A 217 2.02 13.17 2.29
N GLY A 218 1.94 13.48 1.00
CA GLY A 218 1.49 14.78 0.49
C GLY A 218 0.03 15.08 0.83
N LEU A 219 -0.87 14.12 0.59
CA LEU A 219 -2.30 14.24 0.90
C LEU A 219 -2.52 14.42 2.41
N THR A 220 -1.79 13.68 3.23
CA THR A 220 -1.87 13.77 4.70
C THR A 220 -1.43 15.14 5.21
N LEU A 221 -0.37 15.72 4.63
CA LEU A 221 0.08 17.10 4.88
C LEU A 221 -0.86 18.18 4.30
N GLY A 222 -1.97 17.79 3.67
CA GLY A 222 -2.95 18.72 3.09
C GLY A 222 -2.48 19.37 1.78
N ARG A 223 -1.51 18.78 1.09
CA ARG A 223 -1.09 19.23 -0.24
C ARG A 223 -2.12 18.74 -1.27
N SER A 224 -2.93 19.65 -1.81
CA SER A 224 -3.90 19.31 -2.86
C SER A 224 -3.18 18.89 -4.15
N ALA A 225 -3.71 17.86 -4.85
CA ALA A 225 -3.24 17.44 -6.17
C ALA A 225 -3.22 18.60 -7.20
N ALA A 226 -4.08 19.62 -7.01
CA ALA A 226 -4.17 20.81 -7.85
C ALA A 226 -2.90 21.68 -7.88
N ARG A 227 -2.01 21.58 -6.88
CA ARG A 227 -0.76 22.37 -6.84
C ARG A 227 0.39 21.78 -7.65
N ALA A 228 0.26 20.55 -8.15
CA ALA A 228 1.25 19.94 -9.03
C ALA A 228 1.17 20.46 -10.50
N GLY A 229 0.12 21.20 -10.85
CA GLY A 229 -0.09 21.74 -12.20
C GLY A 229 0.34 23.21 -12.40
N SER A 230 0.80 23.92 -11.36
CA SER A 230 1.11 25.36 -11.45
C SER A 230 2.60 25.69 -11.50
N THR A 231 3.49 24.71 -11.68
CA THR A 231 4.85 24.99 -12.13
C THR A 231 4.82 25.16 -13.64
N THR A 232 4.90 26.42 -14.07
CA THR A 232 5.25 26.78 -15.44
C THR A 232 6.61 26.18 -15.78
N SER A 233 6.63 24.94 -16.30
CA SER A 233 7.76 24.42 -17.05
C SER A 233 7.41 24.49 -18.54
N PRO A 234 8.29 25.02 -19.40
CA PRO A 234 8.03 25.03 -20.83
C PRO A 234 7.98 23.58 -21.30
N ARG A 235 6.85 23.21 -21.92
CA ARG A 235 6.64 21.90 -22.56
C ARG A 235 7.81 21.62 -23.52
N ARG A 236 8.81 20.85 -23.08
CA ARG A 236 9.72 20.19 -24.02
C ARG A 236 8.94 19.05 -24.66
N ARG A 237 8.45 19.35 -25.86
CA ARG A 237 7.87 18.38 -26.80
C ARG A 237 8.95 17.32 -27.06
N TRP A 238 8.66 16.07 -26.70
CA TRP A 238 9.47 14.92 -27.08
C TRP A 238 9.32 14.74 -28.60
N SER A 239 10.31 15.21 -29.37
CA SER A 239 10.42 14.91 -30.79
C SER A 239 11.13 13.58 -30.95
N GLY A 240 10.36 12.49 -31.06
CA GLY A 240 10.87 11.19 -31.44
C GLY A 240 11.37 11.23 -32.88
N GLY A 241 12.69 11.41 -33.04
CA GLY A 241 13.38 11.20 -34.31
C GLY A 241 13.42 9.71 -34.61
N ARG A 242 12.79 9.31 -35.73
CA ARG A 242 13.04 8.02 -36.37
C ARG A 242 14.44 8.07 -36.98
N SER A 243 15.38 7.30 -36.44
CA SER A 243 16.60 6.91 -37.15
C SER A 243 16.44 5.46 -37.60
N THR A 244 16.06 5.30 -38.86
CA THR A 244 16.29 4.07 -39.61
C THR A 244 17.79 3.93 -39.82
N GLU A 245 18.41 2.89 -39.26
CA GLU A 245 19.73 2.48 -39.71
C GLU A 245 19.74 0.98 -39.97
N ARG A 246 20.11 0.66 -41.21
CA ARG A 246 20.19 -0.68 -41.79
C ARG A 246 21.43 -1.35 -41.22
N ALA A 247 21.29 -2.54 -40.68
CA ALA A 247 22.42 -3.46 -40.52
C ALA A 247 22.43 -4.41 -41.72
N ARG A 248 23.54 -4.37 -42.47
CA ARG A 248 24.09 -5.55 -43.13
C ARG A 248 24.82 -6.38 -42.08
#